data_AF-A0A4Y2J3F9-F1
#
_entry.id   AF-A0A4Y2J3F9-F1
#
_cell.length_a   1.000
_cell.length_b   1.000
_cell.length_c   1.000
_cell.angle_alpha   90.00
_cell.angle_beta   90.00
_cell.angle_gamma   90.00
#
_symmetry.space_group_name_H-M   'P 1'
#
loop_
_entity.id
_entity.type
_entity.pdbx_description
1 polymer ?
#
loop_
_entity_poly.entity_id
_entity_poly.type
_entity_poly.pdbx_seq_one_letter_code
_entity_poly.pdbx_strand_id
1 'polypeptide(L)'
;MFYNIFDTVPERPSGNTDNLYFVLDGGSLIHRVVWPKQETFGDVYTTYMSYIKRHYGDEVTVVFDGYTESSVNTKVIERQRRRMKRTSREIIFIESTVLLDSK
;
A
#
# COMPACT_ATOMS: atom_id res chain seq x y z
N MET A 1 9.30 -8.97 -11.97
CA MET A 1 8.87 -8.22 -10.76
C MET A 1 8.42 -6.85 -11.25
N PHE A 2 7.26 -6.34 -10.80
CA PHE A 2 6.70 -5.06 -11.30
C PHE A 2 7.63 -3.87 -11.06
N TYR A 3 8.61 -3.97 -10.16
CA TYR A 3 9.57 -2.90 -9.88
C TYR A 3 10.68 -2.75 -10.92
N ASN A 4 10.90 -3.74 -11.81
CA ASN A 4 11.99 -3.69 -12.81
C ASN A 4 11.73 -2.69 -13.95
N ILE A 5 10.54 -2.09 -14.01
CA ILE A 5 10.16 -1.10 -15.02
C ILE A 5 10.24 0.35 -14.49
N PHE A 6 10.59 0.53 -13.21
CA PHE A 6 10.78 1.85 -12.63
C PHE A 6 12.25 2.11 -12.34
N ASP A 7 12.68 3.33 -12.65
CA ASP A 7 13.99 3.81 -12.23
C ASP A 7 13.90 4.35 -10.79
N THR A 8 14.85 3.96 -9.95
CA THR A 8 14.95 4.50 -8.60
C THR A 8 15.39 5.95 -8.66
N VAL A 9 14.60 6.84 -8.08
CA VAL A 9 14.90 8.27 -8.00
C VAL A 9 15.52 8.56 -6.62
N PRO A 10 16.84 8.83 -6.52
CA PRO A 10 17.50 9.06 -5.23
C PRO A 10 17.13 10.42 -4.61
N GLU A 11 16.90 11.43 -5.45
CA GLU A 11 16.49 12.78 -5.05
C GLU A 11 15.45 13.32 -6.03
N ARG A 12 14.56 14.19 -5.55
CA ARG A 12 13.50 14.76 -6.38
C ARG A 12 14.15 15.58 -7.52
N PRO A 13 13.84 15.30 -8.80
CA PRO A 13 14.50 15.99 -9.90
C PRO A 13 14.28 17.51 -9.81
N SER A 14 15.35 18.28 -9.88
CA SER A 14 15.30 19.74 -10.01
C SER A 14 15.35 20.10 -11.51
N GLY A 15 14.21 20.42 -12.11
CA GLY A 15 14.12 20.72 -13.54
C GLY A 15 12.70 20.56 -14.08
N ASN A 16 12.55 20.60 -15.41
CA ASN A 16 11.26 20.30 -16.05
C ASN A 16 10.94 18.80 -15.87
N THR A 17 9.84 18.49 -15.18
CA THR A 17 9.35 17.13 -14.94
C THR A 17 8.04 16.84 -15.67
N ASP A 18 7.68 17.63 -16.68
CA ASP A 18 6.38 17.59 -17.37
C ASP A 18 6.09 16.22 -18.03
N ASN A 19 7.13 15.42 -18.27
CA ASN A 19 7.05 14.08 -18.85
C ASN A 19 7.35 12.94 -17.86
N LEU A 20 7.49 13.24 -16.56
CA LEU A 20 7.80 12.25 -15.53
C LEU A 20 6.55 11.90 -14.72
N TYR A 21 6.33 10.60 -14.53
CA TYR A 21 5.33 10.09 -13.59
C TYR A 21 6.02 9.53 -12.36
N PHE A 22 5.72 10.10 -11.20
CA PHE A 22 6.24 9.61 -9.93
C PHE A 22 5.34 8.51 -9.38
N VAL A 23 5.97 7.38 -9.06
CA VAL A 23 5.32 6.23 -8.46
C VAL A 23 5.89 5.99 -7.06
N LEU A 24 5.01 5.89 -6.08
CA LEU A 24 5.36 5.55 -4.70
C LEU A 24 5.11 4.05 -4.47
N ASP A 25 6.08 3.38 -3.85
CA ASP A 25 5.87 2.03 -3.34
C ASP A 25 4.95 2.07 -2.10
N GLY A 26 3.72 1.58 -2.28
CA GLY A 26 2.71 1.54 -1.23
C GLY A 26 3.11 0.66 -0.05
N GLY A 27 3.83 -0.44 -0.30
CA GLY A 27 4.32 -1.35 0.74
C GLY A 27 5.27 -0.64 1.70
N SER A 28 6.30 0.04 1.17
CA SER A 28 7.20 0.88 1.96
C SER A 28 6.47 2.02 2.67
N LEU A 29 5.49 2.64 2.00
CA LEU A 29 4.77 3.79 2.53
C LEU A 29 3.96 3.47 3.80
N ILE A 30 3.34 2.29 3.88
CA ILE A 30 2.57 1.87 5.07
C ILE A 30 3.43 1.90 6.36
N HIS A 31 4.73 1.60 6.24
CA HIS A 31 5.64 1.59 7.38
C HIS A 31 6.08 2.99 7.84
N ARG A 32 5.84 4.02 7.03
CA ARG A 32 6.22 5.41 7.33
C ARG A 32 5.09 6.21 7.97
N VAL A 33 3.84 5.80 7.74
CA VAL A 33 2.67 6.48 8.30
C VAL A 33 2.51 6.11 9.76
N VAL A 34 2.34 7.12 10.61
CA VAL A 34 1.98 6.93 12.02
C VAL A 34 0.47 6.69 12.07
N TRP A 35 0.09 5.49 12.47
CA TRP A 35 -1.31 5.09 12.50
C TRP A 35 -1.96 5.42 13.85
N PRO A 36 -3.10 6.12 13.86
CA PRO A 36 -3.89 6.33 15.07
C PRO A 36 -4.47 5.00 15.59
N LYS A 37 -4.71 4.92 16.91
CA LYS A 37 -5.24 3.72 17.58
C LYS A 37 -6.76 3.76 17.69
N GLN A 38 -7.42 2.61 17.52
CA GLN A 38 -8.88 2.43 17.72
C GLN A 38 -9.74 3.30 16.79
N GLU A 39 -9.41 3.32 15.51
CA GLU A 39 -10.06 4.18 14.51
C GLU A 39 -10.89 3.40 13.50
N THR A 40 -11.70 4.10 12.71
CA THR A 40 -12.39 3.49 11.57
C THR A 40 -11.44 3.31 10.38
N PHE A 41 -11.83 2.47 9.42
CA PHE A 41 -11.12 2.37 8.15
C PHE A 41 -11.05 3.71 7.41
N GLY A 42 -12.09 4.55 7.52
CA GLY A 42 -12.13 5.90 6.96
C GLY A 42 -11.05 6.82 7.54
N ASP A 43 -10.84 6.75 8.85
CA ASP A 43 -9.80 7.52 9.54
C ASP A 43 -8.39 7.06 9.12
N VAL A 44 -8.19 5.75 8.96
CA VAL A 44 -6.94 5.18 8.42
C VAL A 44 -6.71 5.65 6.98
N TYR A 45 -7.73 5.56 6.13
CA TYR A 45 -7.67 6.05 4.75
C TYR A 45 -7.34 7.55 4.69
N THR A 46 -7.99 8.35 5.53
CA THR A 46 -7.79 9.80 5.61
C THR A 46 -6.38 10.13 6.09
N THR A 47 -5.88 9.40 7.09
CA THR A 47 -4.49 9.54 7.59
C THR A 47 -3.49 9.24 6.47
N TYR A 48 -3.71 8.15 5.73
CA TYR A 48 -2.85 7.74 4.63
C TYR A 48 -2.85 8.76 3.49
N MET A 49 -4.03 9.20 3.05
CA MET A 49 -4.17 10.23 2.00
C MET A 49 -3.54 11.56 2.41
N SER A 50 -3.78 12.00 3.65
CA SER A 50 -3.20 13.23 4.19
C SER A 50 -1.69 13.16 4.25
N TYR A 51 -1.12 12.02 4.66
CA TYR A 51 0.32 11.80 4.65
C TYR A 51 0.90 11.91 3.24
N ILE A 52 0.27 11.24 2.26
CA ILE A 52 0.72 11.28 0.87
C ILE A 52 0.74 12.71 0.34
N LYS A 53 -0.37 13.44 0.48
CA LYS A 53 -0.50 14.81 -0.02
C LYS A 53 0.51 15.75 0.64
N ARG A 54 0.66 15.65 1.95
CA ARG A 54 1.59 16.49 2.72
C ARG A 54 3.05 16.27 2.33
N HIS A 55 3.45 15.04 2.06
CA HIS A 55 4.86 14.70 1.85
C HIS A 55 5.26 14.60 0.37
N TYR A 56 4.32 14.27 -0.51
CA TYR A 56 4.61 13.99 -1.92
C TYR A 56 3.74 14.80 -2.89
N GLY A 57 2.69 15.49 -2.44
CA GLY A 57 1.81 16.32 -3.28
C GLY A 57 0.57 15.58 -3.80
N ASP A 58 -0.25 16.26 -4.60
CA ASP A 58 -1.55 15.75 -5.04
C ASP A 58 -1.48 14.81 -6.26
N GLU A 59 -0.48 14.97 -7.13
CA GLU A 59 -0.32 14.18 -8.37
C GLU A 59 0.69 13.06 -8.19
N VAL A 60 0.31 12.02 -7.45
CA VAL A 60 1.17 10.84 -7.23
C VAL A 60 0.40 9.55 -7.44
N THR A 61 1.07 8.56 -8.04
CA THR A 61 0.54 7.20 -8.17
C THR A 61 1.17 6.33 -7.10
N VAL A 62 0.35 5.68 -6.28
CA VAL A 62 0.82 4.70 -5.30
C VAL A 62 0.56 3.31 -5.86
N VAL A 63 1.58 2.46 -5.90
CA VAL A 63 1.44 1.07 -6.34
C VAL A 63 1.80 0.11 -5.23
N PHE A 64 0.93 -0.87 -5.00
CA PHE A 64 1.21 -2.01 -4.14
C PHE A 64 1.66 -3.19 -4.98
N ASP A 65 2.66 -3.92 -4.48
CA ASP A 65 3.09 -5.12 -5.16
C ASP A 65 2.00 -6.19 -5.16
N GLY A 66 1.83 -6.80 -6.33
CA GLY A 66 1.10 -8.04 -6.45
C GLY A 66 1.87 -9.22 -5.85
N TYR A 67 1.23 -10.38 -5.88
CA TYR A 67 1.87 -11.64 -5.53
C TYR A 67 2.84 -12.05 -6.65
N THR A 68 4.11 -12.29 -6.33
CA THR A 68 5.03 -12.95 -7.27
C THR A 68 4.69 -14.44 -7.35
N GLU A 69 4.55 -15.01 -8.54
CA GLU A 69 4.28 -16.45 -8.69
C GLU A 69 5.56 -17.30 -8.62
N SER A 70 6.72 -16.67 -8.80
CA SER A 70 8.00 -17.33 -9.09
C SER A 70 8.87 -17.62 -7.87
N SER A 71 8.45 -17.25 -6.66
CA SER A 71 9.25 -17.44 -5.45
C SER A 71 8.39 -17.94 -4.30
N VAL A 72 8.84 -19.00 -3.62
CA VAL A 72 8.24 -19.46 -2.35
C VAL A 72 8.46 -18.35 -1.32
N ASN A 73 7.45 -17.51 -1.11
CA ASN A 73 7.44 -16.48 -0.08
C ASN A 73 6.18 -16.63 0.78
N THR A 74 6.16 -15.92 1.91
CA THR A 74 5.04 -15.95 2.87
C THR A 74 3.70 -15.61 2.20
N LYS A 75 3.68 -14.70 1.22
CA LYS A 75 2.47 -14.31 0.47
C LYS A 75 1.95 -15.47 -0.39
N VAL A 76 2.83 -16.24 -1.05
CA VAL A 76 2.46 -17.42 -1.87
C VAL A 76 1.96 -18.57 -1.00
N ILE A 77 2.62 -18.84 0.14
CA ILE A 77 2.21 -19.89 1.07
C ILE A 77 0.83 -19.58 1.66
N GLU A 78 0.61 -18.33 2.09
CA GLU A 78 -0.68 -17.90 2.62
C GLU A 78 -1.80 -17.95 1.55
N ARG A 79 -1.51 -17.55 0.32
CA ARG A 79 -2.42 -17.69 -0.83
C ARG A 79 -2.77 -19.16 -1.07
N GLN A 80 -1.78 -20.07 -1.09
CA GLN A 80 -2.02 -21.50 -1.23
C GLN A 80 -2.84 -22.05 -0.07
N ARG A 81 -2.56 -21.67 1.17
CA ARG A 81 -3.34 -22.04 2.36
C ARG A 81 -4.81 -21.63 2.21
N ARG A 82 -5.09 -20.39 1.77
CA ARG A 82 -6.46 -19.90 1.51
C ARG A 82 -7.14 -20.67 0.39
N ARG A 83 -6.43 -20.91 -0.71
CA ARG A 83 -6.92 -21.71 -1.86
C ARG A 83 -7.29 -23.14 -1.44
N MET A 84 -6.45 -23.78 -0.63
CA MET A 84 -6.66 -25.16 -0.19
C MET A 84 -7.77 -25.28 0.86
N LYS A 85 -7.93 -24.31 1.76
CA LYS A 85 -8.97 -24.36 2.80
C LYS A 85 -10.40 -24.11 2.28
N ARG A 86 -10.59 -23.79 0.99
CA ARG A 86 -11.89 -23.51 0.31
C ARG A 86 -12.81 -22.50 1.01
N THR A 87 -12.32 -21.83 2.06
CA THR A 87 -13.06 -20.90 2.89
C THR A 87 -12.11 -19.78 3.28
N SER A 88 -12.32 -18.61 2.70
CA SER A 88 -11.88 -17.35 3.29
C SER A 88 -13.13 -16.66 3.77
N ARG A 89 -13.07 -16.01 4.94
CA ARG A 89 -14.08 -14.99 5.23
C ARG A 89 -13.86 -13.88 4.23
N GLU A 90 -14.92 -13.50 3.52
CA GLU A 90 -14.96 -12.21 2.87
C GLU A 90 -15.01 -11.17 3.98
N ILE A 91 -14.05 -10.24 3.96
CA ILE A 91 -13.99 -9.15 4.92
C ILE A 91 -14.13 -7.88 4.09
N ILE A 92 -15.28 -7.24 4.23
CA ILE A 92 -15.58 -5.98 3.57
C ILE A 92 -15.32 -4.88 4.60
N PHE A 93 -14.40 -3.98 4.27
CA PHE A 93 -14.18 -2.75 5.02
C PHE A 93 -14.95 -1.63 4.33
N ILE A 94 -15.77 -0.93 5.09
CA ILE A 94 -16.39 0.34 4.71
C ILE A 94 -15.79 1.45 5.54
N GLU A 95 -16.01 2.70 5.16
CA GLU A 95 -15.46 3.87 5.85
C GLU A 95 -15.73 3.83 7.36
N SER A 96 -16.93 3.43 7.79
CA SER A 96 -17.30 3.33 9.21
C SER A 96 -16.88 2.03 9.90
N THR A 97 -16.14 1.13 9.25
CA THR A 97 -15.68 -0.11 9.89
C THR A 97 -14.64 0.19 10.96
N VAL A 98 -14.99 -0.05 12.23
CA VAL A 98 -14.09 0.12 13.37
C VAL A 98 -13.00 -0.95 13.37
N LEU A 99 -11.75 -0.52 13.44
CA LEU A 99 -10.58 -1.39 13.56
C LEU A 99 -10.24 -1.57 15.04
N LEU A 100 -10.64 -2.70 15.58
CA LEU A 100 -10.34 -3.07 16.96
C LEU A 100 -8.94 -3.70 17.02
N ASP A 101 -8.10 -3.23 17.96
CA ASP A 101 -6.88 -3.94 18.31
C ASP A 101 -7.25 -5.34 18.81
N SER A 102 -6.66 -6.38 18.21
CA SER A 102 -6.77 -7.71 18.79
C SER A 102 -5.99 -7.71 20.11
N LYS A 103 -6.68 -7.98 21.22
CA LYS A 103 -6.06 -8.26 22.52
C LYS A 103 -5.06 -9.42 22.43
#